data_AF-A0AB35V0T7-F1
#
_entry.id   AF-A0AB35V0T7-F1
#
_cell.length_a   1.000
_cell.length_b   1.000
_cell.length_c   1.000
_cell.angle_alpha   90.00
_cell.angle_beta   90.00
_cell.angle_gamma   90.00
#
_symmetry.space_group_name_H-M   'P 1'
#
loop_
_entity.id
_entity.type
_entity.pdbx_description
1 polymer ?
#
loop_
_entity_poly.entity_id
_entity_poly.type
_entity_poly.pdbx_seq_one_letter_code
_entity_poly.pdbx_strand_id
1 'polypeptide(L)'
;MKKIISIIFLFMFSSFVSANPFEHPKFSNYKVPVYKGKAAPLSLSDSYARHYKTRFTEALKESPNFAGEYIITVWGCGTNCAIYSFINKRTGKILEKTFGGELGENVAVATPDSRLLITKKEIVNDDYETLGYMVYYYILQNTKFKKIGEHPISKEAFYAE
;
A
#
# COMPACT_ATOMS: atom_id res chain seq x y z
N MET A 1 -60.02 29.12 35.26
CA MET A 1 -59.97 28.91 33.80
C MET A 1 -58.55 29.16 33.30
N LYS A 2 -57.92 28.10 32.73
CA LYS A 2 -56.84 28.00 31.72
C LYS A 2 -56.21 29.35 31.28
N LYS A 3 -54.89 29.54 31.16
CA LYS A 3 -53.91 28.71 30.43
C LYS A 3 -52.48 28.99 30.92
N ILE A 4 -51.73 27.94 31.24
CA ILE A 4 -50.27 27.97 31.42
C ILE A 4 -49.68 27.90 30.00
N ILE A 5 -49.05 28.98 29.54
CA ILE A 5 -48.31 29.00 28.27
C ILE A 5 -46.90 28.49 28.57
N SER A 6 -46.72 27.19 28.38
CA SER A 6 -45.41 26.53 28.42
C SER A 6 -44.71 26.82 27.10
N ILE A 7 -43.78 27.78 27.09
CA ILE A 7 -42.87 28.02 25.95
C ILE A 7 -41.78 26.94 26.02
N ILE A 8 -42.03 25.84 25.31
CA ILE A 8 -41.01 24.84 24.99
C ILE A 8 -40.14 25.48 23.91
N PHE A 9 -39.01 26.05 24.31
CA PHE A 9 -37.97 26.53 23.39
C PHE A 9 -37.27 25.29 22.82
N LEU A 10 -37.76 24.82 21.67
CA LEU A 10 -37.20 23.70 20.93
C LEU A 10 -35.82 24.13 20.39
N PHE A 11 -34.76 23.92 21.18
CA PHE A 11 -33.38 24.06 20.74
C PHE A 11 -33.13 23.00 19.64
N MET A 12 -33.34 23.37 18.39
CA MET A 12 -32.82 22.62 17.24
C MET A 12 -31.30 22.68 17.29
N PHE A 13 -30.69 21.74 18.02
CA PHE A 13 -29.29 21.40 17.83
C PHE A 13 -29.17 20.78 16.43
N SER A 14 -28.91 21.62 15.43
CA SER A 14 -28.41 21.17 14.14
C SER A 14 -27.02 20.59 14.37
N SER A 15 -26.95 19.28 14.49
CA SER A 15 -25.68 18.56 14.44
C SER A 15 -25.14 18.71 13.02
N PHE A 16 -24.26 19.69 12.80
CA PHE A 16 -23.41 19.71 11.63
C PHE A 16 -22.50 18.47 11.72
N VAL A 17 -22.85 17.42 10.98
CA VAL A 17 -21.95 16.30 10.73
C VAL A 17 -20.85 16.85 9.83
N SER A 18 -19.69 17.15 10.41
CA SER A 18 -18.50 17.46 9.65
C SER A 18 -18.02 16.16 8.99
N ALA A 19 -18.06 16.09 7.66
CA ALA A 19 -17.33 15.07 6.93
C ALA A 19 -15.84 15.35 7.14
N ASN A 20 -15.18 14.59 8.02
CA ASN A 20 -13.73 14.67 8.13
C ASN A 20 -13.13 14.07 6.85
N PRO A 21 -12.39 14.84 6.04
CA PRO A 21 -11.71 14.29 4.88
C PRO A 21 -10.71 13.23 5.36
N PHE A 22 -10.63 12.11 4.63
CA PHE A 22 -9.63 11.09 4.91
C PHE A 22 -8.24 11.69 4.73
N GLU A 23 -7.46 11.77 5.82
CA GLU A 23 -6.10 12.29 5.74
C GLU A 23 -5.15 11.19 5.25
N HIS A 24 -4.64 11.35 4.03
CA HIS A 24 -3.68 10.42 3.43
C HIS A 24 -2.35 10.39 4.21
N PRO A 25 -1.85 9.20 4.62
CA PRO A 25 -0.54 9.09 5.25
C PRO A 25 0.58 9.66 4.37
N LYS A 26 1.39 10.57 4.94
CA LYS A 26 2.50 11.23 4.23
C LYS A 26 3.79 10.42 4.36
N PHE A 27 4.54 10.27 3.26
CA PHE A 27 5.85 9.60 3.25
C PHE A 27 6.86 10.22 4.23
N SER A 28 6.78 11.53 4.47
CA SER A 28 7.61 12.28 5.43
C SER A 28 7.50 11.77 6.88
N ASN A 29 6.37 11.18 7.24
CA ASN A 29 6.13 10.68 8.60
C ASN A 29 6.82 9.33 8.86
N TYR A 30 7.35 8.69 7.82
CA TYR A 30 7.92 7.34 7.88
C TYR A 30 9.34 7.27 7.28
N LYS A 31 10.11 8.35 7.39
CA LYS A 31 11.45 8.46 6.81
C LYS A 31 12.44 7.46 7.39
N VAL A 32 13.32 6.96 6.54
CA VAL A 32 14.46 6.09 6.87
C VAL A 32 15.65 6.41 5.98
N PRO A 33 16.89 6.22 6.46
CA PRO A 33 18.07 6.43 5.64
C PRO A 33 18.16 5.40 4.50
N VAL A 34 18.59 5.84 3.32
CA VAL A 34 18.80 4.96 2.17
C VAL A 34 20.18 4.30 2.23
N TYR A 35 20.22 2.97 2.15
CA TYR A 35 21.42 2.18 2.10
C TYR A 35 22.14 2.35 0.75
N LYS A 36 23.40 2.81 0.82
CA LYS A 36 24.27 3.05 -0.35
C LYS A 36 25.42 2.05 -0.47
N GLY A 37 25.48 1.04 0.40
CA GLY A 37 26.57 0.06 0.40
C GLY A 37 26.44 -0.99 -0.71
N LYS A 38 27.43 -1.88 -0.77
CA LYS A 38 27.43 -3.02 -1.69
C LYS A 38 26.26 -3.96 -1.38
N ALA A 39 25.74 -4.60 -2.42
CA ALA A 39 24.73 -5.65 -2.26
C ALA A 39 25.34 -6.88 -1.59
N ALA A 40 24.60 -7.47 -0.66
CA ALA A 40 24.93 -8.82 -0.16
C ALA A 40 24.57 -9.88 -1.21
N PRO A 41 25.20 -11.07 -1.17
CA PRO A 41 24.77 -12.21 -1.96
C PRO A 41 23.30 -12.57 -1.66
N LEU A 42 22.59 -13.07 -2.66
CA LEU A 42 21.22 -13.58 -2.47
C LEU A 42 21.19 -14.69 -1.42
N SER A 43 20.36 -14.54 -0.40
CA SER A 43 20.09 -15.57 0.59
C SER A 43 19.18 -16.64 0.00
N LEU A 44 19.71 -17.86 -0.15
CA LEU A 44 18.97 -19.02 -0.69
C LEU A 44 18.29 -19.86 0.39
N SER A 45 18.18 -19.35 1.62
CA SER A 45 17.47 -20.02 2.73
C SER A 45 15.99 -20.21 2.42
N ASP A 46 15.40 -19.29 1.68
CA ASP A 46 13.99 -19.28 1.31
C ASP A 46 13.74 -20.02 -0.03
N SER A 47 12.71 -20.88 -0.09
CA SER A 47 12.38 -21.66 -1.30
C SER A 47 11.90 -20.78 -2.45
N TYR A 48 11.17 -19.70 -2.17
CA TYR A 48 10.74 -18.72 -3.14
C TYR A 48 11.93 -17.97 -3.73
N ALA A 49 12.91 -17.60 -2.89
CA ALA A 49 14.16 -17.00 -3.35
C ALA A 49 14.96 -17.94 -4.26
N ARG A 50 14.96 -19.26 -3.99
CA ARG A 50 15.57 -20.27 -4.87
C ARG A 50 14.83 -20.39 -6.21
N HIS A 51 13.51 -20.41 -6.18
CA HIS A 51 12.69 -20.53 -7.38
C HIS A 51 12.87 -19.33 -8.32
N TYR A 52 12.95 -18.12 -7.78
CA TYR A 52 13.14 -16.87 -8.54
C TYR A 52 14.57 -16.33 -8.48
N LYS A 53 15.57 -17.21 -8.32
CA LYS A 53 16.98 -16.86 -8.08
C LYS A 53 17.51 -15.79 -9.04
N THR A 54 17.31 -15.97 -10.34
CA THR A 54 17.82 -15.03 -11.35
C THR A 54 17.21 -13.65 -11.18
N ARG A 55 15.88 -13.56 -10.98
CA ARG A 55 15.17 -12.28 -10.81
C ARG A 55 15.67 -11.51 -9.60
N PHE A 56 15.83 -12.20 -8.46
CA PHE A 56 16.36 -11.57 -7.25
C PHE A 56 17.85 -11.20 -7.37
N THR A 57 18.64 -12.00 -8.08
CA THR A 57 20.05 -11.69 -8.33
C THR A 57 20.20 -10.44 -9.20
N GLU A 58 19.35 -10.28 -10.22
CA GLU A 58 19.32 -9.06 -11.03
C GLU A 58 18.85 -7.85 -10.22
N ALA A 59 17.77 -8.01 -9.43
CA ALA A 59 17.26 -6.94 -8.57
C ALA A 59 18.34 -6.40 -7.61
N LEU A 60 19.19 -7.27 -7.03
CA LEU A 60 20.28 -6.85 -6.14
C LEU A 60 21.31 -5.91 -6.78
N LYS A 61 21.36 -5.81 -8.11
CA LYS A 61 22.22 -4.85 -8.83
C LYS A 61 21.66 -3.43 -8.77
N GLU A 62 20.37 -3.28 -8.53
CA GLU A 62 19.67 -1.98 -8.49
C GLU A 62 19.84 -1.25 -7.14
N SER A 63 19.48 0.02 -7.10
CA SER A 63 19.46 0.81 -5.87
C SER A 63 18.15 0.59 -5.10
N PRO A 64 18.14 0.68 -3.75
CA PRO A 64 16.91 0.59 -2.99
C PRO A 64 15.89 1.64 -3.45
N ASN A 65 14.67 1.19 -3.70
CA ASN A 65 13.54 2.03 -4.09
C ASN A 65 12.40 1.98 -3.06
N PHE A 66 12.61 1.29 -1.94
CA PHE A 66 11.66 1.21 -0.84
C PHE A 66 12.34 1.05 0.53
N ALA A 67 11.79 1.69 1.57
CA ALA A 67 12.11 1.45 2.97
C ALA A 67 13.61 1.46 3.31
N GLY A 68 14.38 2.32 2.64
CA GLY A 68 15.80 2.56 2.83
C GLY A 68 16.69 1.49 2.22
N GLU A 69 16.30 0.23 2.22
CA GLU A 69 17.18 -0.88 1.88
C GLU A 69 16.54 -1.98 1.04
N TYR A 70 15.27 -1.83 0.67
CA TYR A 70 14.56 -2.80 -0.15
C TYR A 70 14.50 -2.36 -1.62
N ILE A 71 14.62 -3.35 -2.49
CA ILE A 71 14.35 -3.22 -3.93
C ILE A 71 13.05 -3.98 -4.19
N ILE A 72 12.09 -3.27 -4.79
CA ILE A 72 10.86 -3.86 -5.34
C ILE A 72 11.18 -4.42 -6.71
N THR A 73 10.91 -5.71 -6.92
CA THR A 73 11.06 -6.40 -8.20
C THR A 73 9.72 -6.98 -8.63
N VAL A 74 9.46 -6.98 -9.94
CA VAL A 74 8.14 -7.26 -10.51
C VAL A 74 8.26 -8.27 -11.65
N TRP A 75 7.30 -9.18 -11.74
CA TRP A 75 7.15 -10.09 -12.89
C TRP A 75 5.68 -10.46 -13.12
N GLY A 76 5.36 -10.94 -14.31
CA GLY A 76 4.00 -11.36 -14.66
C GLY A 76 3.55 -12.64 -13.94
N CYS A 77 2.25 -12.74 -13.64
CA CYS A 77 1.61 -13.98 -13.17
C CYS A 77 0.72 -14.66 -14.22
N GLY A 78 0.57 -14.05 -15.41
CA GLY A 78 -0.36 -14.46 -16.46
C GLY A 78 -0.82 -13.24 -17.25
N THR A 79 -1.94 -13.35 -17.97
CA THR A 79 -2.51 -12.25 -18.77
C THR A 79 -2.91 -11.08 -17.87
N ASN A 80 -2.28 -9.92 -18.09
CA ASN A 80 -2.56 -8.66 -17.40
C ASN A 80 -2.42 -8.69 -15.86
N CYS A 81 -1.55 -9.54 -15.33
CA CYS A 81 -1.29 -9.65 -13.89
C CYS A 81 0.20 -9.51 -13.56
N ALA A 82 0.52 -8.83 -12.45
CA ALA A 82 1.87 -8.70 -11.92
C ALA A 82 1.99 -9.27 -10.49
N ILE A 83 3.19 -9.69 -10.10
CA ILE A 83 3.58 -10.03 -8.73
C ILE A 83 4.73 -9.10 -8.34
N TYR A 84 4.60 -8.47 -7.19
CA TYR A 84 5.59 -7.58 -6.59
C TYR A 84 6.26 -8.29 -5.41
N SER A 85 7.57 -8.42 -5.48
CA SER A 85 8.41 -9.00 -4.44
C SER A 85 9.47 -8.01 -3.97
N PHE A 86 10.00 -8.23 -2.78
CA PHE A 86 10.91 -7.29 -2.11
C PHE A 86 12.17 -8.02 -1.67
N ILE A 87 13.33 -7.45 -2.00
CA ILE A 87 14.62 -7.98 -1.55
C ILE A 87 15.42 -6.90 -0.83
N ASN A 88 15.96 -7.24 0.34
CA ASN A 88 16.82 -6.36 1.11
C ASN A 88 18.23 -6.37 0.52
N LYS A 89 18.70 -5.21 0.03
CA LYS A 89 20.02 -5.06 -0.59
C LYS A 89 21.17 -5.35 0.39
N ARG A 90 21.00 -5.00 1.66
CA ARG A 90 22.01 -5.18 2.70
C ARG A 90 22.17 -6.63 3.13
N THR A 91 21.09 -7.41 3.16
CA THR A 91 21.12 -8.78 3.70
C THR A 91 20.91 -9.87 2.67
N GLY A 92 20.49 -9.53 1.45
CA GLY A 92 20.12 -10.49 0.41
C GLY A 92 18.88 -11.33 0.73
N LYS A 93 18.12 -10.96 1.78
CA LYS A 93 16.91 -11.68 2.21
C LYS A 93 15.68 -11.05 1.58
N ILE A 94 14.72 -11.89 1.19
CA ILE A 94 13.43 -11.42 0.69
C ILE A 94 12.44 -11.18 1.83
N LEU A 95 11.41 -10.37 1.58
CA LEU A 95 10.23 -10.32 2.44
C LEU A 95 9.30 -11.50 2.12
N GLU A 96 8.62 -12.02 3.14
CA GLU A 96 7.68 -13.13 3.02
C GLU A 96 6.42 -12.75 2.24
N LYS A 97 5.88 -11.54 2.50
CA LYS A 97 4.67 -11.06 1.82
C LYS A 97 5.02 -10.47 0.45
N THR A 98 4.31 -10.94 -0.57
CA THR A 98 4.25 -10.36 -1.91
C THR A 98 2.92 -9.61 -2.10
N PHE A 99 2.84 -8.83 -3.18
CA PHE A 99 1.63 -8.16 -3.64
C PHE A 99 1.36 -8.51 -5.11
N GLY A 100 0.16 -8.22 -5.59
CA GLY A 100 -0.31 -8.59 -6.93
C GLY A 100 -0.92 -10.00 -6.96
N GLY A 101 -0.89 -10.65 -8.13
CA GLY A 101 -1.73 -11.81 -8.42
C GLY A 101 -3.04 -11.39 -9.09
N GLU A 102 -3.80 -12.38 -9.60
CA GLU A 102 -4.97 -12.18 -10.47
C GLU A 102 -5.99 -11.16 -9.92
N LEU A 103 -6.30 -11.24 -8.62
CA LEU A 103 -7.22 -10.34 -7.92
C LEU A 103 -6.56 -9.66 -6.71
N GLY A 104 -5.22 -9.59 -6.73
CA GLY A 104 -4.43 -9.03 -5.64
C GLY A 104 -4.30 -7.51 -5.69
N GLU A 105 -3.69 -6.96 -4.65
CA GLU A 105 -3.38 -5.52 -4.60
C GLU A 105 -2.06 -5.27 -5.34
N ASN A 106 -2.02 -4.39 -6.33
CA ASN A 106 -0.79 -4.00 -7.01
C ASN A 106 -0.07 -2.91 -6.21
N VAL A 107 1.27 -2.92 -6.19
CA VAL A 107 2.01 -1.78 -5.63
C VAL A 107 1.78 -0.56 -6.50
N ALA A 108 1.26 0.51 -5.89
CA ALA A 108 0.97 1.76 -6.57
C ALA A 108 2.12 2.76 -6.40
N VAL A 109 2.57 3.00 -5.15
CA VAL A 109 3.61 3.99 -4.87
C VAL A 109 4.52 3.50 -3.73
N ALA A 110 5.82 3.66 -3.93
CA ALA A 110 6.87 3.47 -2.94
C ALA A 110 7.95 4.55 -3.15
N THR A 111 8.69 4.87 -2.08
CA THR A 111 9.83 5.78 -2.18
C THR A 111 11.06 5.18 -1.49
N PRO A 112 12.28 5.47 -1.99
CA PRO A 112 13.52 4.91 -1.43
C PRO A 112 13.68 5.15 0.06
N ASP A 113 13.24 6.31 0.56
CA ASP A 113 13.54 6.79 1.90
C ASP A 113 12.34 6.74 2.86
N SER A 114 11.30 5.96 2.53
CA SER A 114 10.13 5.82 3.39
C SER A 114 9.70 4.37 3.56
N ARG A 115 9.25 4.02 4.78
CA ARG A 115 8.66 2.70 5.09
C ARG A 115 7.20 2.58 4.68
N LEU A 116 6.60 3.66 4.19
CA LEU A 116 5.22 3.68 3.69
C LEU A 116 5.16 3.06 2.29
N LEU A 117 4.29 2.07 2.12
CA LEU A 117 3.95 1.45 0.85
C LEU A 117 2.46 1.70 0.57
N ILE A 118 2.15 2.18 -0.63
CA ILE A 118 0.78 2.36 -1.09
C ILE A 118 0.48 1.28 -2.13
N THR A 119 -0.59 0.53 -1.92
CA THR A 119 -1.08 -0.47 -2.88
C THR A 119 -2.48 -0.12 -3.33
N LYS A 120 -2.89 -0.67 -4.47
CA LYS A 120 -4.21 -0.46 -5.08
C LYS A 120 -4.80 -1.79 -5.51
N LYS A 121 -6.06 -2.03 -5.18
CA LYS A 121 -6.82 -3.19 -5.65
C LYS A 121 -8.03 -2.73 -6.44
N GLU A 122 -8.27 -3.34 -7.58
CA GLU A 122 -9.49 -3.13 -8.35
C GLU A 122 -10.69 -3.75 -7.63
N ILE A 123 -11.78 -2.99 -7.57
CA ILE A 123 -13.09 -3.47 -7.16
C ILE A 123 -13.85 -3.71 -8.45
N VAL A 124 -14.22 -4.97 -8.70
CA VAL A 124 -14.95 -5.40 -9.90
C VAL A 124 -16.29 -6.01 -9.51
N ASN A 125 -17.26 -5.96 -10.42
CA ASN A 125 -18.49 -6.75 -10.32
C ASN A 125 -18.27 -8.19 -10.85
N ASP A 126 -19.34 -8.98 -10.89
CA ASP A 126 -19.33 -10.36 -11.36
C ASP A 126 -18.99 -10.49 -12.86
N ASP A 127 -19.18 -9.42 -13.62
CA ASP A 127 -18.84 -9.30 -15.05
C ASP A 127 -17.41 -8.77 -15.28
N TYR A 128 -16.60 -8.69 -14.22
CA TYR A 128 -15.23 -8.15 -14.21
C TYR A 128 -15.12 -6.67 -14.63
N GLU A 129 -16.21 -5.93 -14.54
CA GLU A 129 -16.19 -4.48 -14.78
C GLU A 129 -15.67 -3.75 -13.54
N THR A 130 -14.65 -2.91 -13.73
CA THR A 130 -14.13 -2.06 -12.65
C THR A 130 -15.19 -1.07 -12.19
N LEU A 131 -15.57 -1.16 -10.91
CA LEU A 131 -16.44 -0.24 -10.17
C LEU A 131 -15.65 0.87 -9.47
N GLY A 132 -14.37 0.60 -9.18
CA GLY A 132 -13.48 1.53 -8.50
C GLY A 132 -12.24 0.82 -7.99
N TYR A 133 -11.57 1.45 -7.04
CA TYR A 133 -10.33 0.97 -6.48
C TYR A 133 -10.34 1.11 -4.95
N MET A 134 -9.74 0.14 -4.26
CA MET A 134 -9.37 0.29 -2.86
C MET A 134 -7.87 0.59 -2.77
N VAL A 135 -7.51 1.71 -2.16
CA VAL A 135 -6.13 2.06 -1.86
C VAL A 135 -5.82 1.62 -0.44
N TYR A 136 -4.70 0.93 -0.23
CA TYR A 136 -4.24 0.52 1.08
C TYR A 136 -2.90 1.16 1.42
N TYR A 137 -2.72 1.48 2.70
CA TYR A 137 -1.50 2.06 3.24
C TYR A 137 -0.84 1.07 4.20
N TYR A 138 0.41 0.72 3.94
CA TYR A 138 1.19 -0.19 4.77
C TYR A 138 2.46 0.49 5.28
N ILE A 139 2.83 0.20 6.51
CA ILE A 139 4.17 0.48 7.03
C ILE A 139 4.96 -0.83 7.08
N LEU A 140 6.16 -0.86 6.51
CA LEU A 140 7.10 -1.94 6.76
C LEU A 140 7.74 -1.78 8.16
N GLN A 141 7.58 -2.78 9.01
CA GLN A 141 8.21 -2.82 10.33
C GLN A 141 8.59 -4.26 10.67
N ASN A 142 9.82 -4.49 11.14
CA ASN A 142 10.30 -5.82 11.53
C ASN A 142 10.02 -6.87 10.45
N THR A 143 10.37 -6.55 9.20
CA THR A 143 10.15 -7.37 7.99
C THR A 143 8.69 -7.76 7.70
N LYS A 144 7.71 -7.08 8.32
CA LYS A 144 6.28 -7.32 8.12
C LYS A 144 5.56 -6.03 7.69
N PHE A 145 4.60 -6.17 6.78
CA PHE A 145 3.74 -5.07 6.38
C PHE A 145 2.56 -4.93 7.34
N LYS A 146 2.48 -3.80 8.04
CA LYS A 146 1.34 -3.44 8.89
C LYS A 146 0.42 -2.51 8.12
N LYS A 147 -0.82 -2.92 7.85
CA LYS A 147 -1.84 -2.03 7.28
C LYS A 147 -2.19 -0.95 8.31
N ILE A 148 -2.22 0.30 7.88
CA ILE A 148 -2.52 1.47 8.73
C ILE A 148 -3.75 2.25 8.27
N GLY A 149 -4.26 1.96 7.09
CA GLY A 149 -5.46 2.59 6.56
C GLY A 149 -5.82 2.04 5.19
N GLU A 150 -7.01 2.40 4.75
CA GLU A 150 -7.52 2.14 3.41
C GLU A 150 -8.49 3.23 3.00
N HIS A 151 -8.62 3.45 1.70
CA HIS A 151 -9.45 4.51 1.13
C HIS A 151 -10.06 4.05 -0.20
N PRO A 152 -11.40 3.98 -0.31
CA PRO A 152 -12.06 3.67 -1.58
C PRO A 152 -12.01 4.89 -2.51
N ILE A 153 -11.73 4.65 -3.78
CA ILE A 153 -11.74 5.62 -4.86
C ILE A 153 -12.73 5.13 -5.91
N SER A 154 -13.70 5.96 -6.30
CA SER A 154 -14.63 5.59 -7.37
C SER A 154 -13.91 5.56 -8.72
N LYS A 155 -14.45 4.82 -9.69
CA LYS A 155 -13.90 4.79 -11.05
C LYS A 155 -13.80 6.20 -11.65
N GLU A 156 -14.83 7.02 -11.45
CA GLU A 156 -14.91 8.39 -11.97
C GLU A 156 -13.85 9.29 -11.35
N ALA A 157 -13.65 9.21 -10.04
CA ALA A 157 -12.62 9.96 -9.33
C ALA A 157 -11.21 9.58 -9.81
N PHE A 158 -11.00 8.30 -10.14
CA PHE A 158 -9.71 7.81 -10.63
C PHE A 158 -9.33 8.35 -12.03
N TYR A 159 -10.29 8.55 -12.93
CA TYR A 159 -10.02 9.07 -14.28
C TYR A 159 -10.05 10.61 -14.37
N ALA A 160 -10.35 11.30 -13.27
CA ALA A 160 -10.40 12.76 -13.22
C ALA A 160 -9.08 13.42 -12.79
N GLU A 161 -8.08 12.62 -12.37
CA GLU A 161 -6.71 13.04 -12.03
C GLU A 161 -5.74 12.83 -13.22
#